data_AF-A0A5S3YMI4-F1
#
_entry.id   AF-A0A5S3YMI4-F1
#
_cell.length_a   1.000
_cell.length_b   1.000
_cell.length_c   1.000
_cell.angle_alpha   90.00
_cell.angle_beta   90.00
_cell.angle_gamma   90.00
#
_symmetry.space_group_name_H-M   'P 1'
#
loop_
_entity.id
_entity.type
_entity.pdbx_description
1 polymer ?
#
loop_
_entity_poly.entity_id
_entity_poly.type
_entity_poly.pdbx_seq_one_letter_code
_entity_poly.pdbx_strand_id
1 'polypeptide(L)'
;QVQTQSLIGYFVNSVPMRCQLKSDLSIAELIGQVHQLNLDAKRYQMLPFEQIVGLANVVRDASRHPLFQAFFTLNQFSDVVDVENSSACFAPELDEQVLEYTPAKFDLTLDVTMGKEQIDIVLNYATDLFSEH
;
A
#
# COMPACT_ATOMS: atom_id res chain seq x y z
N GLN A 1 23.24 16.49 19.33
CA GLN A 1 22.56 15.19 19.45
C GLN A 1 21.07 15.46 19.53
N VAL A 2 20.33 15.19 18.46
CA VAL A 2 18.87 15.26 18.50
C VAL A 2 18.39 13.92 19.02
N GLN A 3 17.77 13.94 20.19
CA GLN A 3 17.13 12.80 20.81
C GLN A 3 15.89 12.46 19.96
N THR A 4 15.94 11.38 19.20
CA THR A 4 14.73 10.75 18.68
C THR A 4 13.98 10.16 19.87
N GLN A 5 13.10 10.96 20.47
CA GLN A 5 11.95 10.41 21.19
C GLN A 5 11.28 9.43 20.23
N SER A 6 10.97 8.22 20.68
CA SER A 6 10.22 7.24 19.91
C SER A 6 8.92 7.89 19.43
N LEU A 7 8.90 8.38 18.18
CA LEU A 7 7.70 8.93 17.60
C LEU A 7 6.75 7.76 17.34
N ILE A 8 5.71 7.69 18.16
CA ILE A 8 4.51 6.92 17.81
C ILE A 8 3.76 7.79 16.80
N GLY A 9 3.77 7.39 15.54
CA GLY A 9 3.16 8.13 14.43
C GLY A 9 2.86 7.23 13.24
N TYR A 10 1.93 7.64 12.38
CA TYR A 10 1.59 6.95 11.14
C TYR A 10 2.58 7.38 10.04
N PHE A 11 3.53 6.51 9.69
CA PHE A 11 4.62 6.82 8.74
C PHE A 11 4.41 6.24 7.34
N VAL A 12 3.21 5.74 7.04
CA VAL A 12 2.88 5.24 5.71
C VAL A 12 2.46 6.42 4.85
N ASN A 13 3.19 6.67 3.77
CA ASN A 13 2.79 7.64 2.76
C ASN A 13 2.26 6.92 1.51
N SER A 14 1.17 7.43 0.95
CA SER A 14 0.53 6.88 -0.24
C SER A 14 0.86 7.73 -1.46
N VAL A 15 1.32 7.10 -2.54
CA VAL A 15 1.62 7.79 -3.80
C VAL A 15 0.59 7.41 -4.87
N PRO A 16 -0.27 8.34 -5.30
CA PRO A 16 -1.23 8.05 -6.36
C PRO A 16 -0.49 7.84 -7.69
N MET A 17 -0.71 6.68 -8.31
CA MET A 17 -0.10 6.31 -9.60
C MET A 17 -1.16 6.29 -10.69
N ARG A 18 -1.01 7.15 -11.71
CA ARG A 18 -1.89 7.19 -12.88
C ARG A 18 -1.32 6.34 -14.01
N CYS A 19 -1.77 5.10 -14.12
CA CYS A 19 -1.47 4.26 -15.28
C CYS A 19 -2.46 4.56 -16.43
N GLN A 20 -1.97 4.65 -17.66
CA GLN A 20 -2.81 4.77 -18.86
C GLN A 20 -2.77 3.44 -19.61
N LEU A 21 -3.87 2.71 -19.56
CA LEU A 21 -4.05 1.50 -20.35
C LEU A 21 -4.52 1.88 -21.75
N LYS A 22 -3.76 1.48 -22.77
CA LYS A 22 -4.18 1.59 -24.16
C LYS A 22 -4.30 0.19 -24.76
N SER A 23 -5.31 0.00 -25.60
CA SER A 23 -5.66 -1.31 -26.16
C SER A 23 -4.62 -1.87 -27.14
N ASP A 24 -3.69 -1.03 -27.61
CA ASP A 24 -2.62 -1.36 -28.55
C ASP A 24 -1.30 -1.75 -27.86
N LEU A 25 -1.21 -1.62 -26.53
CA LEU A 25 0.00 -1.99 -25.79
C LEU A 25 0.09 -3.50 -25.58
N SER A 26 1.25 -4.06 -25.86
CA SER A 26 1.62 -5.39 -25.39
C SER A 26 1.82 -5.41 -23.87
N ILE A 27 1.75 -6.60 -23.28
CA ILE A 27 2.01 -6.79 -21.84
C ILE A 27 3.40 -6.27 -21.45
N ALA A 28 4.42 -6.52 -22.28
CA ALA A 28 5.78 -6.07 -22.01
C ALA A 28 5.90 -4.54 -21.99
N GLU A 29 5.23 -3.85 -22.92
CA GLU A 29 5.20 -2.39 -22.96
C GLU A 29 4.47 -1.81 -21.75
N LEU A 30 3.35 -2.42 -21.36
CA LEU A 30 2.61 -2.02 -20.16
C LEU A 30 3.47 -2.18 -18.89
N ILE A 31 4.16 -3.31 -18.73
CA ILE A 31 5.09 -3.53 -17.61
C ILE A 31 6.17 -2.46 -17.60
N GLY A 32 6.77 -2.16 -18.76
CA GLY A 32 7.78 -1.10 -18.89
C GLY A 32 7.24 0.27 -18.47
N GLN A 33 6.04 0.63 -18.91
CA GLN A 33 5.38 1.89 -18.54
C GLN A 33 5.11 1.98 -17.04
N VAL A 34 4.59 0.91 -16.43
CA VAL A 34 4.31 0.86 -14.98
C VAL A 34 5.62 0.90 -14.18
N HIS A 35 6.67 0.23 -14.64
CA HIS A 35 7.98 0.27 -14.00
C HIS A 35 8.55 1.70 -14.00
N GLN A 36 8.51 2.39 -15.14
CA GLN A 36 8.96 3.77 -15.24
C GLN A 36 8.14 4.70 -14.34
N LEU A 37 6.81 4.55 -14.33
CA LEU A 37 5.92 5.30 -13.44
C LEU A 37 6.28 5.08 -11.96
N ASN A 38 6.57 3.84 -11.56
CA ASN A 38 6.98 3.53 -10.20
C ASN A 38 8.31 4.21 -9.84
N LEU A 39 9.32 4.15 -10.72
CA LEU A 39 10.60 4.84 -10.52
C LEU A 39 10.42 6.35 -10.37
N ASP A 40 9.58 6.96 -11.20
CA ASP A 40 9.30 8.39 -11.14
C ASP A 40 8.58 8.78 -9.84
N ALA A 41 7.64 7.94 -9.39
CA ALA A 41 6.90 8.09 -8.15
C ALA A 41 7.80 7.97 -6.90
N LYS A 42 8.86 7.16 -6.95
CA LYS A 42 9.82 7.02 -5.84
C LYS A 42 10.45 8.36 -5.43
N ARG A 43 10.62 9.29 -6.37
CA ARG A 43 11.18 10.63 -6.11
C ARG A 43 10.31 11.49 -5.18
N TYR A 44 9.03 11.16 -5.06
CA TYR A 44 8.04 11.91 -4.29
C TYR A 44 7.52 11.14 -3.06
N GLN A 45 8.21 10.07 -2.64
CA GLN A 45 7.79 9.21 -1.52
C GLN A 45 7.59 9.92 -0.17
N MET A 46 8.17 11.11 0.01
CA MET A 46 8.02 11.89 1.23
C MET A 46 6.94 12.98 1.12
N LEU A 47 6.29 13.14 -0.03
CA LEU A 47 5.25 14.16 -0.23
C LEU A 47 3.93 13.68 0.39
N PRO A 48 3.38 14.36 1.42
CA PRO A 48 2.15 13.91 2.06
C PRO A 48 0.98 13.85 1.09
N PHE A 49 0.19 12.77 1.16
CA PHE A 49 -0.96 12.56 0.28
C PHE A 49 -1.96 13.72 0.30
N GLU A 50 -2.20 14.33 1.46
CA GLU A 50 -3.12 15.46 1.62
C GLU A 50 -2.69 16.68 0.81
N GLN A 51 -1.37 16.90 0.65
CA GLN A 51 -0.86 17.98 -0.20
C GLN A 51 -1.12 17.69 -1.68
N ILE A 52 -1.00 16.43 -2.09
CA ILE A 52 -1.29 16.01 -3.47
C ILE A 52 -2.77 16.23 -3.79
N VAL A 53 -3.67 15.86 -2.86
CA VAL A 53 -5.12 16.10 -3.00
C VAL A 53 -5.41 17.60 -3.14
N GLY A 54 -4.77 18.44 -2.31
CA GLY A 54 -4.92 19.89 -2.38
C GLY A 54 -4.47 20.48 -3.72
N LEU A 55 -3.34 20.01 -4.25
CA LEU A 55 -2.82 20.45 -5.56
C LEU A 55 -3.65 19.95 -6.74
N ALA A 56 -4.24 18.76 -6.64
CA ALA A 56 -5.06 18.17 -7.69
C ALA A 56 -6.42 18.87 -7.86
N ASN A 57 -6.86 19.67 -6.88
CA ASN A 57 -8.11 20.43 -6.90
C ASN A 57 -9.34 19.58 -7.29
N VAL A 58 -9.41 18.37 -6.74
CA VAL A 58 -10.51 17.43 -6.99
C VAL A 58 -11.75 17.83 -6.19
N VAL A 59 -12.93 17.70 -6.77
CA VAL A 59 -14.19 17.91 -6.04
C VAL A 59 -14.34 16.82 -4.98
N ARG A 60 -14.57 17.23 -3.73
CA ARG A 60 -14.73 16.30 -2.62
C ARG A 60 -16.07 15.56 -2.73
N ASP A 61 -16.01 14.24 -2.72
CA ASP A 61 -17.14 13.33 -2.63
C ASP A 61 -16.95 12.46 -1.38
N ALA A 62 -17.94 12.42 -0.48
CA ALA A 62 -17.85 11.65 0.75
C ALA A 62 -18.00 10.13 0.53
N SER A 63 -18.50 9.73 -0.64
CA SER A 63 -18.69 8.32 -1.01
C SER A 63 -17.45 7.67 -1.62
N ARG A 64 -16.38 8.45 -1.89
CA ARG A 64 -15.20 7.96 -2.61
C ARG A 64 -13.90 8.56 -2.08
N HIS A 65 -12.81 7.83 -2.30
CA HIS A 65 -11.47 8.37 -2.13
C HIS A 65 -11.13 9.40 -3.22
N PRO A 66 -10.36 10.45 -2.89
CA PRO A 66 -10.25 11.65 -3.72
C PRO A 66 -9.46 11.46 -5.02
N LEU A 67 -8.52 10.51 -5.08
CA LEU A 67 -7.62 10.34 -6.24
C LEU A 67 -7.62 8.95 -6.85
N PHE A 68 -7.95 7.91 -6.08
CA PHE A 68 -7.95 6.52 -6.53
C PHE A 68 -8.92 5.70 -5.68
N GLN A 69 -9.44 4.62 -6.25
CA GLN A 69 -10.39 3.72 -5.59
C GLN A 69 -9.81 2.32 -5.34
N ALA A 70 -8.73 1.99 -6.05
CA ALA A 70 -7.96 0.76 -5.85
C ALA A 70 -6.64 1.08 -5.17
N PHE A 71 -6.30 0.31 -4.13
CA PHE A 71 -5.03 0.41 -3.42
C PHE A 71 -4.21 -0.86 -3.62
N PHE A 72 -2.89 -0.70 -3.73
CA PHE A 72 -1.96 -1.80 -3.90
C PHE A 72 -0.82 -1.66 -2.92
N THR A 73 -0.52 -2.74 -2.20
CA THR A 73 0.67 -2.82 -1.35
C THR A 73 1.52 -4.02 -1.73
N LEU A 74 2.83 -3.84 -1.63
CA LEU A 74 3.81 -4.90 -1.80
C LEU A 74 4.74 -4.88 -0.60
N ASN A 75 4.59 -5.88 0.27
CA ASN A 75 5.43 -6.07 1.44
C ASN A 75 6.48 -7.14 1.14
N GLN A 76 7.74 -6.81 1.38
CA GLN A 76 8.85 -7.74 1.29
C GLN A 76 9.41 -7.94 2.70
N PHE A 77 9.28 -9.15 3.24
CA PHE A 77 10.00 -9.47 4.47
C PHE A 77 11.47 -9.70 4.11
N SER A 78 12.33 -8.76 4.51
CA SER A 78 13.76 -9.04 4.57
C SER A 78 14.05 -9.64 5.93
N ASP A 79 14.55 -10.87 5.96
CA ASP A 79 14.90 -11.65 7.16
C ASP A 79 15.96 -11.02 8.08
N VAL A 80 16.30 -9.75 7.90
CA VAL A 80 17.21 -9.04 8.79
C VAL A 80 16.45 -8.53 10.01
N VAL A 81 15.87 -9.45 10.77
CA VAL A 81 15.80 -9.23 12.22
C VAL A 81 17.20 -9.50 12.72
N ASP A 82 17.97 -8.44 12.97
CA ASP A 82 19.23 -8.55 13.71
C ASP A 82 18.86 -8.88 15.17
N VAL A 83 18.58 -10.17 15.42
CA VAL A 83 18.15 -10.70 16.73
C VAL A 83 19.22 -10.47 17.79
N GLU A 84 20.47 -10.20 17.40
CA GLU A 84 21.56 -9.99 18.36
C GLU A 84 21.53 -8.62 19.06
N ASN A 85 20.70 -7.66 18.61
CA ASN A 85 20.54 -6.35 19.28
C ASN A 85 19.08 -5.95 19.60
N SER A 86 18.08 -6.79 19.31
CA SER A 86 16.69 -6.48 19.63
C SER A 86 16.33 -6.97 21.03
N SER A 87 16.71 -6.20 22.06
CA SER A 87 16.13 -6.36 23.39
C SER A 87 14.64 -6.04 23.31
N ALA A 88 13.81 -7.08 23.41
CA ALA A 88 12.36 -7.05 23.55
C ALA A 88 11.59 -6.44 22.36
N CYS A 89 11.70 -7.04 21.17
CA CYS A 89 10.54 -7.07 20.29
C CYS A 89 9.60 -8.14 20.85
N PHE A 90 8.60 -7.74 21.65
CA PHE A 90 7.43 -8.57 21.88
C PHE A 90 6.78 -8.80 20.51
N ALA A 91 7.10 -9.91 19.87
CA ALA A 91 6.16 -10.52 18.96
C ALA A 91 5.14 -11.18 19.88
N PRO A 92 3.96 -10.58 20.15
CA PRO A 92 2.89 -11.38 20.72
C PRO A 92 2.74 -12.61 19.81
N GLU A 93 2.62 -13.79 20.40
CA GLU A 93 2.11 -14.97 19.68
C GLU A 93 0.74 -14.54 19.16
N LEU A 94 0.72 -14.02 17.93
CA LEU A 94 -0.50 -13.75 17.21
C LEU A 94 -1.06 -15.12 16.92
N ASP A 95 -2.01 -15.53 17.76
CA ASP A 95 -2.86 -16.67 17.49
C ASP A 95 -3.36 -16.51 16.05
N GLU A 96 -2.95 -17.41 15.15
CA GLU A 96 -3.17 -17.33 13.69
C GLU A 96 -4.67 -17.26 13.33
N GLN A 97 -5.55 -17.33 14.34
CA GLN A 97 -7.01 -17.30 14.24
C GLN A 97 -7.66 -15.95 14.50
N VAL A 98 -6.92 -14.87 14.75
CA VAL A 98 -7.53 -13.54 14.63
C VAL A 98 -7.50 -13.12 13.16
N LEU A 99 -8.44 -13.66 12.38
CA LEU A 99 -8.95 -12.95 11.20
C LEU A 99 -9.58 -11.65 11.72
N GLU A 100 -8.75 -10.66 12.04
CA GLU A 100 -9.21 -9.31 12.37
C GLU A 100 -9.99 -8.83 11.15
N TYR A 101 -11.32 -8.85 11.26
CA TYR A 101 -12.20 -8.27 10.26
C TYR A 101 -11.75 -6.83 10.02
N THR A 102 -11.06 -6.62 8.91
CA THR A 102 -10.51 -5.31 8.55
C THR A 102 -11.47 -4.69 7.56
N PRO A 103 -12.31 -3.72 7.97
CA PRO A 103 -13.28 -3.11 7.08
C PRO A 103 -12.56 -2.52 5.86
N ALA A 104 -13.16 -2.68 4.68
CA ALA A 104 -12.61 -2.17 3.43
C ALA A 104 -12.48 -0.64 3.52
N LYS A 105 -11.24 -0.17 3.56
CA LYS A 105 -10.95 1.27 3.58
C LYS A 105 -11.12 1.89 2.20
N PHE A 106 -10.84 1.12 1.15
CA PHE A 106 -10.98 1.50 -0.26
C PHE A 106 -12.01 0.59 -0.94
N ASP A 107 -12.50 0.96 -2.12
CA ASP A 107 -13.39 0.11 -2.92
C ASP A 107 -12.73 -1.28 -3.14
N LEU A 108 -11.43 -1.28 -3.43
CA LEU A 108 -10.60 -2.48 -3.59
C LEU A 108 -9.19 -2.26 -3.05
N THR A 109 -8.66 -3.22 -2.31
CA THR A 109 -7.26 -3.27 -1.89
C THR A 109 -6.68 -4.63 -2.23
N LEU A 110 -5.52 -4.63 -2.89
CA LEU A 110 -4.71 -5.80 -3.14
C LEU A 110 -3.43 -5.70 -2.31
N ASP A 111 -3.33 -6.53 -1.27
CA ASP A 111 -2.16 -6.60 -0.42
C ASP A 111 -1.34 -7.84 -0.80
N VAL A 112 -0.14 -7.61 -1.32
CA VAL A 112 0.79 -8.67 -1.71
C VAL A 112 1.93 -8.72 -0.73
N THR A 113 2.17 -9.89 -0.15
CA THR A 113 3.27 -10.14 0.76
C THR A 113 4.17 -11.21 0.16
N MET A 114 5.40 -10.83 -0.17
CA MET A 114 6.38 -11.75 -0.73
C MET A 114 7.21 -12.35 0.40
N GLY A 115 7.01 -13.64 0.64
CA GLY A 115 7.89 -14.47 1.44
C GLY A 115 9.02 -15.08 0.62
N LYS A 116 9.85 -15.92 1.25
CA LYS A 116 10.97 -16.60 0.59
C LYS A 116 10.53 -17.65 -0.43
N GLU A 117 9.48 -18.39 -0.12
CA GLU A 117 9.01 -19.54 -0.91
C GLU A 117 7.56 -19.40 -1.38
N GLN A 118 6.82 -18.42 -0.84
CA GLN A 118 5.42 -18.18 -1.15
C GLN A 118 5.13 -16.70 -1.32
N ILE A 119 4.06 -16.42 -2.05
CA ILE A 119 3.48 -15.08 -2.19
C ILE A 119 2.08 -15.18 -1.62
N ASP A 120 1.84 -14.42 -0.56
CA ASP A 120 0.52 -14.30 0.06
C ASP A 120 -0.18 -13.09 -0.56
N ILE A 121 -1.41 -13.28 -1.03
CA ILE A 121 -2.21 -12.25 -1.68
C ILE A 121 -3.54 -12.16 -0.95
N VAL A 122 -3.84 -10.97 -0.42
CA VAL A 122 -5.11 -10.67 0.22
C VAL A 122 -5.85 -9.64 -0.62
N LEU A 123 -7.11 -9.97 -0.96
CA LEU A 123 -8.02 -9.06 -1.63
C LEU A 123 -9.07 -8.59 -0.62
N ASN A 124 -9.06 -7.31 -0.29
CA ASN A 124 -10.08 -6.69 0.57
C ASN A 124 -10.93 -5.74 -0.28
N TYR A 125 -12.25 -5.85 -0.20
CA TYR A 125 -13.15 -5.08 -1.06
C TYR A 125 -14.42 -4.68 -0.31
N ALA A 126 -15.03 -3.57 -0.75
CA ALA A 126 -16.30 -3.12 -0.21
C ALA A 126 -17.43 -4.05 -0.70
N THR A 127 -18.10 -4.76 0.22
CA THR A 127 -19.17 -5.72 -0.12
C THR A 127 -20.43 -5.06 -0.67
N ASP A 128 -20.62 -3.76 -0.43
CA ASP A 128 -21.67 -2.97 -1.07
C ASP A 128 -21.41 -2.75 -2.58
N LEU A 129 -20.17 -2.90 -3.03
CA LEU A 129 -19.74 -2.68 -4.42
C LEU A 129 -19.42 -3.99 -5.17
N PHE A 130 -18.93 -5.01 -4.46
CA PHE A 130 -18.48 -6.27 -5.03
C PHE A 130 -19.08 -7.47 -4.30
N SER A 131 -19.42 -8.51 -5.05
CA SER A 131 -19.89 -9.78 -4.53
C SER A 131 -18.82 -10.85 -4.65
N GLU A 132 -18.80 -11.77 -3.69
CA GLU A 132 -18.08 -13.03 -3.82
C GLU A 132 -18.77 -13.87 -4.91
N HIS A 133 -18.00 -14.36 -5.88
CA HIS A 133 -18.48 -15.23 -6.98
C HIS A 133 -17.83 -16.60 -6.90
#